data_AF-A0A7R9WA68-F1
#
_entry.id   AF-A0A7R9WA68-F1
#
_cell.length_a   1.000
_cell.length_b   1.000
_cell.length_c   1.000
_cell.angle_alpha   90.00
_cell.angle_beta   90.00
_cell.angle_gamma   90.00
#
_symmetry.space_group_name_H-M   'P 1'
#
loop_
_entity.id
_entity.type
_entity.pdbx_description
1 polymer ?
#
loop_
_entity_poly.entity_id
_entity_poly.type
_entity_poly.pdbx_seq_one_letter_code
_entity_poly.pdbx_strand_id
1 'polypeptide(L)'
;MFIGKEPFFLDGSDLKMKLVPALPNWLFKDEGLDPQYDEDENLIVSFKLFASIIVTYHNPSGSDLFDEAPKSYKVTMDDGSVESVDGSEIPSDLAKKIRKIYGVKSIDAYF
;
A
#
# COMPACT_ATOMS: atom_id res chain seq x y z
N MET A 1 5.97 -8.86 -6.49
CA MET A 1 4.63 -9.39 -6.15
C MET A 1 3.85 -8.35 -5.37
N PHE A 2 4.21 -8.02 -4.12
CA PHE A 2 3.49 -7.03 -3.31
C PHE A 2 3.53 -5.59 -3.86
N ILE A 3 4.69 -5.12 -4.30
CA ILE A 3 4.90 -3.70 -4.63
C ILE A 3 4.51 -3.35 -6.08
N GLY A 4 4.54 -4.33 -6.99
CA GLY A 4 4.46 -4.11 -8.44
C GLY A 4 5.82 -3.91 -9.12
N LYS A 5 5.81 -3.82 -10.46
CA LYS A 5 7.03 -3.75 -11.29
C LYS A 5 7.70 -2.37 -11.27
N GLU A 6 6.90 -1.32 -11.37
CA GLU A 6 7.37 0.07 -11.46
C GLU A 6 6.63 0.94 -10.45
N PRO A 7 6.93 0.80 -9.14
CA PRO A 7 6.21 1.52 -8.10
C PRO A 7 6.47 3.01 -8.13
N PHE A 8 7.61 3.45 -8.69
CA PHE A 8 7.96 4.86 -8.84
C PHE A 8 8.08 5.19 -10.31
N PHE A 9 7.45 6.29 -10.73
CA PHE A 9 7.44 6.73 -12.12
C PHE A 9 7.42 8.26 -12.19
N LEU A 10 7.78 8.80 -13.36
CA LEU A 10 7.70 10.22 -13.62
C LEU A 10 6.41 10.53 -14.37
N ASP A 11 5.65 11.49 -13.87
CA ASP A 11 4.58 12.16 -14.58
C ASP A 11 5.05 13.60 -14.87
N GLY A 12 5.55 13.82 -16.09
CA GLY A 12 6.32 15.02 -16.41
C GLY A 12 7.61 15.10 -15.58
N SER A 13 7.71 16.13 -14.72
CA SER A 13 8.83 16.31 -13.77
C SER A 13 8.55 15.76 -12.38
N ASP A 14 7.33 15.29 -12.12
CA ASP A 14 6.91 14.84 -10.79
C ASP A 14 7.14 13.35 -10.59
N LEU A 15 7.89 13.02 -9.54
CA LEU A 15 8.09 11.64 -9.11
C LEU A 15 6.86 11.16 -8.35
N LYS A 16 6.01 10.34 -8.97
CA LYS A 16 4.87 9.72 -8.30
C LYS A 16 5.18 8.30 -7.86
N MET A 17 4.34 7.77 -6.99
CA MET A 17 4.36 6.38 -6.58
C MET A 17 2.98 5.73 -6.72
N LYS A 18 2.93 4.46 -7.10
CA LYS A 18 1.72 3.65 -7.05
C LYS A 18 2.06 2.21 -6.68
N LEU A 19 1.20 1.56 -5.92
CA LEU A 19 1.33 0.14 -5.61
C LEU A 19 0.42 -0.64 -6.55
N VAL A 20 1.01 -1.56 -7.33
CA VAL A 20 0.26 -2.40 -8.29
C VAL A 20 0.65 -3.85 -8.04
N PRO A 21 0.08 -4.48 -7.00
CA PRO A 21 0.40 -5.85 -6.65
C PRO A 21 0.04 -6.86 -7.76
N ALA A 22 0.61 -8.05 -7.60
CA ALA A 22 0.13 -9.26 -8.25
C ALA A 22 -0.11 -10.32 -7.16
N LEU A 23 -1.07 -10.07 -6.26
CA LEU A 23 -1.34 -10.92 -5.10
C LEU A 23 -2.58 -11.79 -5.34
N PRO A 24 -2.47 -13.11 -5.23
CA PRO A 24 -3.62 -14.00 -5.29
C PRO A 24 -4.43 -13.95 -3.98
N ASN A 25 -5.71 -14.30 -4.07
CA ASN A 25 -6.69 -14.28 -2.98
C ASN A 25 -6.30 -15.13 -1.77
N TRP A 26 -5.58 -16.24 -1.97
CA TRP A 26 -5.16 -17.14 -0.89
C TRP A 26 -4.18 -16.50 0.09
N LEU A 27 -3.55 -15.37 -0.26
CA LEU A 27 -2.80 -14.57 0.71
C LEU A 27 -3.69 -13.84 1.72
N PHE A 28 -4.98 -13.73 1.45
CA PHE A 28 -5.97 -13.10 2.33
C PHE A 28 -6.87 -14.15 3.01
N LYS A 29 -7.31 -15.18 2.27
CA LYS A 29 -8.21 -16.23 2.74
C LYS A 29 -7.72 -17.59 2.21
N ASP A 30 -7.06 -18.39 3.04
CA ASP A 30 -6.69 -19.77 2.72
C ASP A 30 -6.95 -20.69 3.91
N GLU A 31 -7.24 -21.97 3.65
CA GLU A 31 -7.59 -22.95 4.70
C GLU A 31 -6.43 -23.27 5.66
N GLY A 32 -5.21 -22.81 5.36
CA GLY A 32 -4.02 -22.95 6.22
C GLY A 32 -3.50 -21.65 6.83
N LEU A 33 -4.13 -20.51 6.56
CA LEU A 33 -3.73 -19.20 7.08
C LEU A 33 -4.90 -18.57 7.82
N ASP A 34 -4.68 -18.17 9.07
CA ASP A 34 -5.66 -17.36 9.79
C ASP A 34 -5.80 -16.00 9.09
N PRO A 35 -6.97 -15.69 8.50
CA PRO A 35 -7.17 -14.42 7.84
C PRO A 35 -7.02 -13.28 8.84
N GLN A 36 -6.35 -12.21 8.42
CA GLN A 36 -6.23 -11.00 9.22
C GLN A 36 -7.27 -9.99 8.77
N TYR A 37 -7.82 -9.27 9.75
CA TYR A 37 -8.84 -8.26 9.54
C TYR A 37 -8.42 -6.93 10.16
N ASP A 38 -8.81 -5.83 9.52
CA ASP A 38 -8.79 -4.51 10.16
C ASP A 38 -10.02 -4.30 11.07
N GLU A 39 -10.16 -3.10 11.62
CA GLU A 39 -11.27 -2.72 12.51
C GLU A 39 -12.64 -2.70 11.80
N ASP A 40 -12.67 -2.62 10.47
CA ASP A 40 -13.86 -2.60 9.64
C ASP A 40 -14.17 -3.99 9.03
N GLU A 41 -13.54 -5.05 9.53
CA GLU A 41 -13.64 -6.43 9.05
C GLU A 41 -13.19 -6.62 7.58
N ASN A 42 -12.37 -5.72 7.04
CA ASN A 42 -11.74 -5.94 5.75
C ASN A 42 -10.56 -6.89 5.91
N LEU A 43 -10.36 -7.78 4.95
CA LEU A 43 -9.15 -8.59 4.95
C LEU A 43 -7.93 -7.73 4.73
N ILE A 44 -6.87 -8.06 5.46
CA ILE A 44 -5.60 -7.37 5.32
C ILE A 44 -4.44 -8.31 5.06
N VAL A 45 -3.44 -7.78 4.37
CA VAL A 45 -2.10 -8.36 4.34
C VAL A 45 -1.08 -7.25 4.52
N SER A 46 -0.10 -7.48 5.39
CA SER A 46 0.94 -6.50 5.67
C SER A 46 2.34 -7.00 5.31
N PHE A 47 3.19 -6.09 4.85
CA PHE A 47 4.60 -6.38 4.55
C PHE A 47 5.49 -5.18 4.86
N LYS A 48 6.81 -5.39 4.89
CA LYS A 48 7.79 -4.33 5.06
C LYS A 48 8.29 -3.82 3.70
N LEU A 49 7.98 -2.57 3.37
CA LEU A 49 8.59 -1.83 2.27
C LEU A 49 9.89 -1.20 2.76
N PHE A 50 10.98 -1.42 2.01
CA PHE A 50 12.32 -0.90 2.31
C PHE A 50 12.78 -1.18 3.76
N ALA A 51 12.41 -2.36 4.29
CA ALA A 51 12.75 -2.89 5.61
C ALA A 51 12.16 -2.13 6.83
N SER A 52 11.62 -0.92 6.67
CA SER A 52 11.12 -0.11 7.79
C SER A 52 9.66 0.32 7.67
N ILE A 53 9.16 0.55 6.46
CA ILE A 53 7.80 1.08 6.26
C ILE A 53 6.83 -0.09 6.25
N ILE A 54 5.92 -0.15 7.21
CA ILE A 54 4.85 -1.16 7.20
C ILE A 54 3.83 -0.76 6.15
N VAL A 55 3.56 -1.64 5.20
CA VAL A 55 2.49 -1.45 4.22
C VAL A 55 1.39 -2.45 4.50
N THR A 56 0.15 -1.99 4.61
CA THR A 56 -1.03 -2.82 4.80
C THR A 56 -1.97 -2.63 3.62
N TYR A 57 -2.37 -3.73 2.99
CA TYR A 57 -3.41 -3.71 1.96
C TYR A 57 -4.73 -4.10 2.57
N HIS A 58 -5.74 -3.26 2.39
CA HIS A 58 -7.12 -3.50 2.81
C HIS A 58 -7.90 -3.95 1.59
N ASN A 59 -8.37 -5.20 1.60
CA ASN A 59 -9.04 -5.85 0.49
C ASN A 59 -10.39 -6.44 0.96
N PRO A 60 -11.47 -5.64 0.98
CA PRO A 60 -12.77 -6.08 1.53
C PRO A 60 -13.34 -7.32 0.84
N SER A 61 -13.16 -7.44 -0.49
CA SER A 61 -13.62 -8.60 -1.26
C SER A 61 -12.80 -9.86 -0.96
N GLY A 62 -11.50 -9.69 -0.68
CA GLY A 62 -10.56 -10.80 -0.66
C GLY A 62 -10.36 -11.45 -2.02
N SER A 63 -10.64 -10.72 -3.09
CA SER A 63 -10.35 -11.16 -4.45
C SER A 63 -8.85 -11.07 -4.75
N ASP A 64 -8.44 -11.65 -5.87
CA ASP A 64 -7.10 -11.43 -6.39
C ASP A 64 -6.86 -9.93 -6.62
N LEU A 65 -5.65 -9.46 -6.34
CA LEU A 65 -5.15 -8.13 -6.67
C LEU A 65 -4.09 -8.27 -7.76
N PHE A 66 -4.50 -8.62 -8.97
CA PHE A 66 -3.62 -8.78 -10.13
C PHE A 66 -3.62 -7.53 -11.00
N ASP A 67 -2.52 -6.78 -10.94
CA ASP A 67 -2.36 -5.51 -11.64
C ASP A 67 -3.45 -4.46 -11.29
N GLU A 68 -4.12 -4.66 -10.16
CA GLU A 68 -5.05 -3.68 -9.59
C GLU A 68 -4.29 -2.63 -8.78
N ALA A 69 -4.77 -1.40 -8.81
CA ALA A 69 -4.22 -0.30 -8.02
C ALA A 69 -5.19 0.06 -6.88
N PRO A 70 -4.67 0.50 -5.72
CA PRO A 70 -5.48 1.05 -4.65
C PRO A 70 -6.37 2.19 -5.13
N LYS A 71 -7.54 2.34 -4.51
CA LYS A 71 -8.44 3.49 -4.69
C LYS A 71 -8.01 4.69 -3.87
N SER A 72 -7.31 4.46 -2.76
CA SER A 72 -6.80 5.50 -1.87
C SER A 72 -5.66 4.98 -0.98
N TYR A 73 -4.97 5.92 -0.34
CA TYR A 73 -3.93 5.64 0.65
C TYR A 73 -4.10 6.49 1.90
N LYS A 74 -3.62 5.97 3.03
CA LYS A 74 -3.25 6.77 4.20
C LYS A 74 -1.78 6.54 4.49
N VAL A 75 -1.01 7.62 4.55
CA VAL A 75 0.42 7.58 4.88
C VAL A 75 0.61 8.13 6.28
N THR A 76 1.04 7.28 7.21
CA THR A 76 1.33 7.69 8.59
C THR A 76 2.81 8.01 8.72
N MET A 77 3.10 9.20 9.22
CA MET A 77 4.44 9.71 9.45
C MET A 77 4.97 9.28 10.83
N ASP A 78 6.28 9.40 11.04
CA ASP A 78 6.92 9.03 12.31
C ASP A 78 6.47 9.90 13.49
N ASP A 79 6.04 11.14 13.22
CA ASP A 79 5.47 12.05 14.21
C ASP A 79 3.99 11.76 14.54
N GLY A 80 3.40 10.75 13.89
CA GLY A 80 2.01 10.35 14.04
C GLY A 80 1.01 11.13 13.19
N SER A 81 1.45 12.12 12.41
CA SER A 81 0.59 12.78 11.42
C SER A 81 0.20 11.81 10.30
N VAL A 82 -0.98 12.00 9.73
CA VAL A 82 -1.52 11.15 8.67
C VAL A 82 -1.85 12.01 7.45
N GLU A 83 -1.26 11.65 6.31
CA GLU A 83 -1.58 12.25 5.01
C GLU A 83 -2.51 11.29 4.24
N SER A 84 -3.76 11.71 3.99
CA SER A 84 -4.71 10.96 3.16
C SER A 84 -4.54 11.31 1.68
N VAL A 85 -4.56 10.31 0.82
CA VAL A 85 -4.45 10.46 -0.63
C VAL A 85 -5.65 9.80 -1.29
N ASP A 86 -6.45 10.59 -1.99
CA ASP A 86 -7.51 10.09 -2.86
C ASP A 86 -6.94 9.73 -4.23
N GLY A 87 -7.31 8.54 -4.73
CA GLY A 87 -6.83 8.01 -6.00
C GLY A 87 -5.68 7.02 -5.86
N SER A 88 -5.28 6.47 -7.00
CA SER A 88 -4.33 5.35 -7.10
C SER A 88 -2.86 5.75 -7.08
N GLU A 89 -2.57 7.05 -7.01
CA GLU A 89 -1.21 7.59 -7.10
C GLU A 89 -0.86 8.45 -5.89
N ILE A 90 0.24 8.11 -5.22
CA ILE A 90 0.84 8.91 -4.17
C ILE A 90 1.61 10.09 -4.82
N PRO A 91 1.34 11.33 -4.39
CA PRO A 91 1.90 12.53 -5.01
C PRO A 91 3.39 12.75 -4.73
N SER A 92 3.97 13.70 -5.46
CA SER A 92 5.41 13.98 -5.55
C SER A 92 6.14 14.06 -4.21
N ASP A 93 5.59 14.82 -3.26
CA ASP A 93 6.26 15.06 -1.98
C ASP A 93 6.29 13.81 -1.11
N LEU A 94 5.17 13.09 -1.01
CA LEU A 94 5.09 11.82 -0.28
C LEU A 94 5.93 10.72 -0.94
N ALA A 95 5.86 10.59 -2.26
CA ALA A 95 6.64 9.59 -3.00
C ALA A 95 8.15 9.78 -2.77
N LYS A 96 8.64 11.03 -2.73
CA LYS A 96 10.05 11.33 -2.39
C LYS A 96 10.40 10.93 -0.96
N LYS A 97 9.53 11.20 0.02
CA LYS A 97 9.74 10.80 1.43
C LYS A 97 9.82 9.26 1.56
N ILE A 98 8.88 8.55 0.94
CA ILE A 98 8.83 7.07 0.94
C ILE A 98 10.09 6.49 0.29
N ARG A 99 10.46 6.97 -0.92
CA ARG A 99 11.64 6.48 -1.65
C ARG A 99 12.95 6.68 -0.87
N LYS A 100 13.04 7.76 -0.09
CA LYS A 100 14.20 8.08 0.74
C LYS A 100 14.13 7.47 2.15
N ILE A 101 13.04 6.79 2.48
CA ILE A 101 12.80 6.20 3.80
C ILE A 101 12.93 7.28 4.88
N TYR A 102 12.26 8.42 4.67
CA TYR A 102 12.41 9.60 5.51
C TYR A 102 11.08 10.02 6.13
N GLY A 103 10.95 9.82 7.44
CA GLY A 103 9.81 10.30 8.23
C GLY A 103 8.51 9.53 8.02
N VAL A 104 8.54 8.39 7.30
CA VAL A 104 7.34 7.60 6.99
C VAL A 104 7.36 6.31 7.80
N LYS A 105 6.30 6.08 8.56
CA LYS A 105 6.13 4.92 9.45
C LYS A 105 5.35 3.80 8.79
N SER A 106 4.19 4.12 8.20
CA SER A 106 3.33 3.13 7.54
C SER A 106 2.57 3.71 6.36
N ILE A 107 2.09 2.80 5.51
CA ILE A 107 1.22 3.09 4.37
C ILE A 107 0.07 2.09 4.40
N ASP A 108 -1.14 2.57 4.52
CA ASP A 108 -2.36 1.79 4.38
C ASP A 108 -2.91 2.05 2.98
N ALA A 109 -3.06 1.01 2.17
CA ALA A 109 -3.55 1.10 0.79
C ALA A 109 -4.88 0.35 0.67
N TYR A 110 -5.92 1.04 0.21
CA TYR A 110 -7.29 0.54 0.20
C TYR A 110 -7.69 0.14 -1.22
N PHE A 111 -8.10 -1.12 -1.42
CA PHE A 111 -8.53 -1.68 -2.71
C PHE A 111 -10.06 -1.76 -2.83
#